data_AF-A0A7Y2CDG5-F1
#
_entry.id   AF-A0A7Y2CDG5-F1
#
_cell.length_a   1.000
_cell.length_b   1.000
_cell.length_c   1.000
_cell.angle_alpha   90.00
_cell.angle_beta   90.00
_cell.angle_gamma   90.00
#
_symmetry.space_group_name_H-M   'P 1'
#
loop_
_entity.id
_entity.type
_entity.pdbx_description
1 polymer ?
#
loop_
_entity_poly.entity_id
_entity_poly.type
_entity_poly.pdbx_seq_one_letter_code
_entity_poly.pdbx_strand_id
1 'polypeptide(L)'
;MKTLHLIIAALLIFCGVILPQTLAEMQVDYRWTGQYLSELGATGAPHAGIMNNFGFLPAGVLWAAALFLLIRRVGGGATFVAGALLLMGTSISYIGAYFFPCDLGCPIEGSEKQFMHNTLGLVGYLTAPFGFVLVASQFFRSRQSNLGALSALAAVLVSLGFLMMASAVDASLKGAWQRLADFTLFFWLLAVAWNIKDVEQPTT
;
A
#
# COMPACT_ATOMS: atom_id res chain seq x y z
N MET A 1 20.98 -9.21 -2.95
CA MET A 1 19.89 -8.23 -2.66
C MET A 1 18.54 -8.64 -3.25
N LYS A 2 18.47 -9.16 -4.48
CA LYS A 2 17.22 -9.61 -5.11
C LYS A 2 16.39 -10.60 -4.26
N THR A 3 17.00 -11.66 -3.75
CA THR A 3 16.30 -12.69 -2.93
C THR A 3 15.64 -12.09 -1.70
N LEU A 4 16.35 -11.25 -0.94
CA LEU A 4 15.78 -10.58 0.23
C LEU A 4 14.59 -9.69 -0.14
N HIS A 5 14.71 -8.93 -1.24
CA HIS A 5 13.63 -8.07 -1.70
C HIS A 5 12.38 -8.90 -2.11
N LEU A 6 12.58 -10.05 -2.76
CA LEU A 6 11.48 -10.98 -3.07
C LEU A 6 10.83 -11.59 -1.83
N ILE A 7 11.62 -11.95 -0.82
CA ILE A 7 11.09 -12.44 0.46
C ILE A 7 10.21 -11.37 1.12
N ILE A 8 10.70 -10.12 1.19
CA ILE A 8 9.93 -9.01 1.75
C ILE A 8 8.64 -8.77 0.95
N ALA A 9 8.71 -8.80 -0.38
CA ALA A 9 7.53 -8.64 -1.23
C ALA A 9 6.52 -9.79 -1.03
N ALA A 10 6.98 -11.04 -0.88
CA ALA A 10 6.11 -12.18 -0.59
C ALA A 10 5.44 -12.06 0.79
N LEU A 11 6.18 -11.61 1.81
CA LEU A 11 5.63 -11.33 3.13
C LEU A 11 4.60 -10.19 3.08
N LEU A 12 4.82 -9.17 2.25
CA LEU A 12 3.84 -8.10 2.02
C LEU A 12 2.56 -8.62 1.39
N ILE A 13 2.64 -9.51 0.40
CA ILE A 13 1.45 -10.16 -0.16
C ILE A 13 0.72 -10.97 0.91
N PHE A 14 1.45 -11.68 1.77
CA PHE A 14 0.83 -12.41 2.85
C PHE A 14 0.10 -11.48 3.84
N CYS A 15 0.79 -10.48 4.40
CA CYS A 15 0.24 -9.57 5.41
C CYS A 15 -0.83 -8.61 4.85
N GLY A 16 -0.63 -8.11 3.64
CA GLY A 16 -1.46 -7.06 3.02
C GLY A 16 -2.58 -7.58 2.11
N VAL A 17 -2.54 -8.84 1.67
CA VAL A 17 -3.53 -9.42 0.76
C VAL A 17 -4.13 -10.72 1.29
N ILE A 18 -3.31 -11.74 1.57
CA ILE A 18 -3.84 -13.07 1.92
C ILE A 18 -4.50 -13.05 3.30
N LEU A 19 -3.80 -12.54 4.31
CA LEU A 19 -4.32 -12.47 5.68
C LEU A 19 -5.61 -11.65 5.75
N PRO A 20 -5.70 -10.41 5.23
CA PRO A 20 -6.91 -9.61 5.34
C PRO A 20 -8.10 -10.24 4.64
N GLN A 21 -7.89 -10.90 3.49
CA GLN A 21 -8.97 -11.60 2.81
C GLN A 21 -9.41 -12.85 3.55
N THR A 22 -8.49 -13.56 4.19
CA THR A 22 -8.85 -14.68 5.06
C THR A 22 -9.65 -14.19 6.27
N LEU A 23 -9.26 -13.08 6.89
CA LEU A 23 -10.03 -12.46 7.99
C LEU A 23 -11.41 -11.99 7.54
N ALA A 24 -11.52 -11.43 6.34
CA ALA A 24 -12.79 -11.02 5.75
C ALA A 24 -13.76 -12.19 5.57
N GLU A 25 -13.29 -13.33 5.06
CA GLU A 25 -14.11 -14.53 4.88
C GLU A 25 -14.53 -15.19 6.20
N MET A 26 -13.74 -15.04 7.27
CA MET A 26 -14.06 -15.57 8.59
C MET A 26 -15.06 -14.70 9.37
N GLN A 27 -15.17 -13.41 9.03
CA GLN A 27 -16.01 -12.48 9.77
C GLN A 27 -17.45 -12.52 9.27
N VAL A 28 -18.36 -12.98 10.14
CA VAL A 28 -19.80 -12.99 9.87
C VAL A 28 -20.29 -11.57 9.57
N ASP A 29 -21.13 -11.45 8.54
CA ASP A 29 -21.68 -10.18 8.02
C ASP A 29 -20.65 -9.20 7.42
N TYR A 30 -19.39 -9.62 7.24
CA TYR A 30 -18.43 -8.85 6.47
C TYR A 30 -18.58 -9.10 4.96
N ARG A 31 -18.78 -8.04 4.19
CA ARG A 31 -18.81 -8.01 2.73
C ARG A 31 -17.62 -7.20 2.24
N TRP A 32 -16.64 -7.88 1.67
CA TRP A 32 -15.40 -7.25 1.18
C TRP A 32 -15.60 -6.16 0.13
N THR A 33 -16.73 -6.17 -0.58
CA THR A 33 -17.08 -5.11 -1.54
C THR A 33 -17.55 -3.85 -0.83
N GLY A 34 -18.39 -3.98 0.19
CA GLY A 34 -19.11 -2.88 0.83
C GLY A 34 -18.46 -2.36 2.10
N GLN A 35 -17.50 -3.07 2.67
CA GLN A 35 -16.80 -2.67 3.90
C GLN A 35 -15.32 -2.48 3.63
N TYR A 36 -14.77 -1.42 4.22
CA TYR A 36 -13.37 -1.07 4.07
C TYR A 36 -12.47 -2.22 4.56
N LEU A 37 -11.31 -2.41 3.92
CA LEU A 37 -10.23 -3.23 4.42
C LEU A 37 -9.81 -2.79 5.83
N SER A 38 -9.80 -1.48 6.10
CA SER A 38 -9.51 -0.92 7.42
C SER A 38 -10.50 -1.34 8.51
N GLU A 39 -11.76 -1.67 8.16
CA GLU A 39 -12.76 -2.13 9.12
C GLU A 39 -12.39 -3.48 9.78
N LEU A 40 -11.54 -4.30 9.13
CA LEU A 40 -11.03 -5.55 9.71
C LEU A 40 -10.15 -5.31 10.94
N GLY A 41 -9.54 -4.13 11.05
CA GLY A 41 -8.76 -3.71 12.20
C GLY A 41 -9.51 -2.77 13.15
N ALA A 42 -10.79 -2.47 12.89
CA ALA A 42 -11.56 -1.50 13.66
C ALA A 42 -11.64 -1.87 15.16
N THR A 43 -11.77 -0.85 16.01
CA THR A 43 -11.95 -1.06 17.45
C THR A 43 -13.21 -1.88 17.70
N GLY A 44 -13.07 -3.08 18.28
CA GLY A 44 -14.18 -4.00 18.54
C GLY A 44 -14.50 -4.97 17.42
N ALA A 45 -13.78 -4.96 16.28
CA ALA A 45 -13.95 -5.98 15.25
C ALA A 45 -13.43 -7.36 15.74
N PRO A 46 -14.07 -8.49 15.36
CA PRO A 46 -13.77 -9.82 15.91
C PRO A 46 -12.31 -10.27 15.81
N HIS A 47 -11.60 -9.86 14.75
CA HIS A 47 -10.21 -10.23 14.50
C HIS A 47 -9.26 -9.03 14.47
N ALA A 48 -9.66 -7.89 15.05
CA ALA A 48 -8.91 -6.64 15.01
C ALA A 48 -7.45 -6.81 15.49
N GLY A 49 -7.24 -7.55 16.57
CA GLY A 49 -5.91 -7.81 17.10
C GLY A 49 -5.00 -8.52 16.09
N ILE A 50 -5.52 -9.50 15.35
CA ILE A 50 -4.76 -10.21 14.32
C ILE A 50 -4.49 -9.27 13.14
N MET A 51 -5.51 -8.56 12.66
CA MET A 51 -5.39 -7.65 11.53
C MET A 51 -4.38 -6.52 11.81
N ASN A 52 -4.42 -5.93 12.99
CA ASN A 52 -3.54 -4.83 13.36
C ASN A 52 -2.07 -5.30 13.53
N ASN A 53 -1.84 -6.40 14.27
CA ASN A 53 -0.48 -6.87 14.58
C ASN A 53 0.19 -7.66 13.45
N PHE A 54 -0.57 -8.36 12.61
CA PHE A 54 -0.02 -9.23 11.56
C PHE A 54 -0.37 -8.77 10.14
N GLY A 55 -1.36 -7.88 9.98
CA GLY A 55 -1.69 -7.21 8.73
C GLY A 55 -1.05 -5.83 8.65
N PHE A 56 -1.63 -4.84 9.35
CA PHE A 56 -1.27 -3.44 9.16
C PHE A 56 0.16 -3.07 9.56
N LEU A 57 0.56 -3.42 10.79
CA LEU A 57 1.90 -3.06 11.27
C LEU A 57 3.02 -3.69 10.41
N PRO A 58 3.02 -5.01 10.12
CA PRO A 58 4.03 -5.60 9.26
C PRO A 58 3.97 -5.06 7.84
N ALA A 59 2.78 -4.82 7.29
CA ALA A 59 2.67 -4.25 5.94
C ALA A 59 3.35 -2.87 5.85
N GLY A 60 3.13 -2.00 6.83
CA GLY A 60 3.79 -0.69 6.85
C GLY A 60 5.32 -0.78 6.98
N VAL A 61 5.82 -1.66 7.86
CA VAL A 61 7.27 -1.86 8.08
C VAL A 61 7.95 -2.50 6.88
N LEU A 62 7.36 -3.57 6.33
CA LEU A 62 7.90 -4.29 5.19
C LEU A 62 7.89 -3.42 3.93
N TRP A 63 6.86 -2.57 3.74
CA TRP A 63 6.80 -1.61 2.63
C TRP A 63 7.98 -0.63 2.69
N ALA A 64 8.26 -0.05 3.85
CA ALA A 64 9.39 0.84 4.06
C ALA A 64 10.73 0.13 3.77
N ALA A 65 10.89 -1.09 4.28
CA ALA A 65 12.09 -1.90 4.05
C ALA A 65 12.28 -2.21 2.56
N ALA A 66 11.20 -2.54 1.85
CA ALA A 66 11.25 -2.83 0.42
C ALA A 66 11.61 -1.60 -0.41
N LEU A 67 11.04 -0.43 -0.11
CA LEU A 67 11.40 0.83 -0.76
C LEU A 67 12.87 1.17 -0.54
N PHE A 68 13.40 1.00 0.67
CA PHE A 68 14.82 1.19 0.95
C PHE A 68 15.70 0.26 0.10
N LEU A 69 15.36 -1.03 0.02
CA LEU A 69 16.07 -1.98 -0.84
C LEU A 69 15.94 -1.59 -2.32
N LEU A 70 14.78 -1.10 -2.75
CA LEU A 70 14.54 -0.67 -4.12
C LEU A 70 15.43 0.51 -4.50
N ILE A 71 15.53 1.54 -3.64
CA ILE A 71 16.44 2.67 -3.84
C ILE A 71 17.88 2.20 -4.06
N ARG A 72 18.34 1.24 -3.24
CA ARG A 72 19.68 0.67 -3.37
C ARG A 72 19.89 -0.14 -4.64
N ARG A 73 18.85 -0.83 -5.14
CA ARG A 73 18.94 -1.64 -6.38
C ARG A 73 18.91 -0.79 -7.64
N VAL A 74 18.18 0.33 -7.63
CA VAL A 74 18.01 1.24 -8.79
C VAL A 74 19.14 2.27 -8.90
N GLY A 75 19.95 2.46 -7.85
CA GLY A 75 21.07 3.40 -7.87
C GLY A 75 20.69 4.87 -7.62
N GLY A 76 19.52 5.12 -7.03
CA GLY A 76 19.26 6.36 -6.27
C GLY A 76 19.23 7.69 -7.03
N GLY A 77 18.84 7.74 -8.31
CA GLY A 77 18.61 9.03 -8.99
C GLY A 77 17.63 9.92 -8.21
N ALA A 78 17.87 11.23 -8.15
CA ALA A 78 17.10 12.15 -7.29
C ALA A 78 15.58 12.05 -7.49
N THR A 79 15.11 11.86 -8.73
CA THR A 79 13.68 11.66 -8.99
C THR A 79 13.16 10.34 -8.42
N PHE A 80 13.93 9.27 -8.52
CA PHE A 80 13.56 7.97 -7.95
C PHE A 80 13.45 8.07 -6.43
N VAL A 81 14.45 8.68 -5.79
CA VAL A 81 14.49 8.85 -4.34
C VAL A 81 13.31 9.70 -3.89
N ALA A 82 13.01 10.82 -4.57
CA ALA A 82 11.83 11.62 -4.28
C ALA A 82 10.52 10.81 -4.42
N GLY A 83 10.40 10.00 -5.48
CA GLY A 83 9.26 9.12 -5.67
C GLY A 83 9.12 8.07 -4.57
N ALA A 84 10.21 7.42 -4.19
CA ALA A 84 10.24 6.46 -3.10
C ALA A 84 9.93 7.10 -1.74
N LEU A 85 10.40 8.32 -1.48
CA LEU A 85 10.05 9.07 -0.27
C LEU A 85 8.56 9.43 -0.22
N LEU A 86 7.94 9.77 -1.35
CA LEU A 86 6.48 9.95 -1.40
C LEU A 86 5.76 8.62 -1.12
N LEU A 87 6.23 7.50 -1.68
CA LEU A 87 5.67 6.17 -1.38
C LEU A 87 5.82 5.75 0.10
N MET A 88 6.68 6.40 0.89
CA MET A 88 6.74 6.17 2.35
C MET A 88 5.45 6.63 3.05
N GLY A 89 4.64 7.49 2.42
CA GLY A 89 3.31 7.83 2.94
C GLY A 89 2.42 6.60 3.13
N THR A 90 2.57 5.57 2.30
CA THR A 90 1.90 4.27 2.51
C THR A 90 2.33 3.60 3.81
N SER A 91 3.63 3.60 4.13
CA SER A 91 4.11 3.08 5.42
C SER A 91 3.54 3.85 6.59
N ILE A 92 3.50 5.18 6.48
CA ILE A 92 2.91 6.06 7.51
C ILE A 92 1.42 5.73 7.69
N SER A 93 0.68 5.53 6.60
CA SER A 93 -0.74 5.15 6.63
C SER A 93 -0.96 3.80 7.33
N TYR A 94 -0.24 2.76 6.93
CA TYR A 94 -0.40 1.42 7.49
C TYR A 94 0.03 1.31 8.96
N ILE A 95 1.16 1.95 9.33
CA ILE A 95 1.58 2.05 10.74
C ILE A 95 0.59 2.92 11.52
N GLY A 96 0.06 3.97 10.90
CA GLY A 96 -0.99 4.81 11.45
C GLY A 96 -2.25 4.02 11.78
N ALA A 97 -2.72 3.16 10.87
CA ALA A 97 -3.89 2.30 11.08
C ALA A 97 -3.70 1.32 12.26
N TYR A 98 -2.47 0.91 12.56
CA TYR A 98 -2.14 0.13 13.75
C TYR A 98 -2.29 0.94 15.05
N PHE A 99 -1.70 2.14 15.12
CA PHE A 99 -1.75 2.97 16.33
C PHE A 99 -3.10 3.67 16.54
N PHE A 100 -3.78 3.97 15.44
CA PHE A 100 -5.09 4.62 15.39
C PHE A 100 -6.04 3.74 14.57
N PRO A 101 -6.52 2.60 15.13
CA PRO A 101 -7.56 1.81 14.50
C PRO A 101 -8.82 2.65 14.31
N CYS A 102 -9.51 2.46 13.18
CA CYS A 102 -10.77 3.17 12.93
C CYS A 102 -11.87 2.73 13.91
N ASP A 103 -12.91 3.54 14.04
CA ASP A 103 -14.13 3.16 14.74
C ASP A 103 -14.91 2.13 13.91
N LEU A 104 -15.86 1.41 14.51
CA LEU A 104 -16.69 0.45 13.77
C LEU A 104 -17.41 1.12 12.59
N GLY A 105 -17.28 0.51 11.41
CA GLY A 105 -17.79 1.05 10.14
C GLY A 105 -16.88 2.08 9.46
N CYS A 106 -15.74 2.44 10.07
CA CYS A 106 -14.81 3.51 9.68
C CYS A 106 -15.53 4.76 9.13
N PRO A 107 -16.31 5.49 9.95
CA PRO A 107 -17.02 6.68 9.51
C PRO A 107 -16.07 7.82 9.13
N ILE A 108 -16.57 8.79 8.35
CA ILE A 108 -15.80 9.99 7.99
C ILE A 108 -15.47 10.83 9.23
N GLU A 109 -16.45 10.96 10.13
CA GLU A 109 -16.34 11.64 11.41
C GLU A 109 -16.58 10.64 12.55
N GLY A 110 -15.79 10.74 13.61
CA GLY A 110 -15.83 9.81 14.73
C GLY A 110 -14.93 10.24 15.88
N SER A 111 -14.32 9.28 16.56
CA SER A 111 -13.37 9.51 17.64
C SER A 111 -12.10 10.25 17.18
N GLU A 112 -11.29 10.72 18.13
CA GLU A 112 -9.96 11.27 17.83
C GLU A 112 -9.07 10.26 17.08
N LYS A 113 -9.21 8.97 17.40
CA LYS A 113 -8.52 7.89 16.67
C LYS A 113 -9.03 7.78 15.24
N GLN A 114 -10.34 7.89 15.01
CA GLN A 114 -10.91 7.93 13.66
C GLN A 114 -10.38 9.11 12.85
N PHE A 115 -10.29 10.29 13.45
CA PHE A 115 -9.71 11.47 12.80
C PHE A 115 -8.25 11.22 12.39
N MET A 116 -7.43 10.70 13.30
CA MET A 116 -6.03 10.35 13.00
C MET A 116 -5.93 9.24 11.94
N HIS A 117 -6.79 8.23 12.00
CA HIS A 117 -6.88 7.16 11.01
C HIS A 117 -7.13 7.72 9.60
N ASN A 118 -8.17 8.54 9.45
CA ASN A 118 -8.54 9.16 8.18
C ASN A 118 -7.43 10.09 7.66
N THR A 119 -6.81 10.88 8.55
CA THR A 119 -5.73 11.79 8.19
C THR A 119 -4.49 11.06 7.67
N LEU A 120 -4.05 10.01 8.37
CA LEU A 120 -2.89 9.21 7.97
C LEU A 120 -3.20 8.37 6.72
N GLY A 121 -4.43 7.88 6.59
CA GLY A 121 -4.95 7.27 5.37
C GLY A 121 -4.83 8.21 4.18
N LEU A 122 -5.26 9.46 4.33
CA LEU A 122 -5.18 10.50 3.30
C LEU A 122 -3.72 10.77 2.88
N VAL A 123 -2.79 10.82 3.83
CA VAL A 123 -1.36 10.95 3.52
C VAL A 123 -0.91 9.81 2.61
N GLY A 124 -1.25 8.56 2.93
CA GLY A 124 -0.89 7.41 2.09
C GLY A 124 -1.49 7.47 0.69
N TYR A 125 -2.79 7.71 0.59
CA TYR A 125 -3.48 7.70 -0.71
C TYR A 125 -3.17 8.90 -1.60
N LEU A 126 -2.87 10.07 -1.03
CA LEU A 126 -2.48 11.23 -1.83
C LEU A 126 -1.03 11.15 -2.29
N THR A 127 -0.11 10.70 -1.43
CA THR A 127 1.33 10.67 -1.79
C THR A 127 1.66 9.55 -2.77
N ALA A 128 0.97 8.41 -2.70
CA ALA A 128 1.29 7.23 -3.51
C ALA A 128 1.19 7.47 -5.03
N PRO A 129 0.12 8.09 -5.59
CA PRO A 129 0.06 8.42 -7.01
C PRO A 129 1.23 9.28 -7.50
N PHE A 130 1.59 10.33 -6.76
CA PHE A 130 2.73 11.18 -7.13
C PHE A 130 4.05 10.41 -7.04
N GLY A 131 4.21 9.58 -6.00
CA GLY A 131 5.37 8.70 -5.86
C GLY A 131 5.53 7.77 -7.06
N PHE A 132 4.44 7.14 -7.50
CA PHE A 132 4.43 6.29 -8.69
C PHE A 132 4.74 7.03 -9.98
N VAL A 133 4.24 8.26 -10.17
CA VAL A 133 4.56 9.08 -11.34
C VAL A 133 6.06 9.37 -11.42
N LEU A 134 6.69 9.72 -10.29
CA LEU A 134 8.13 9.98 -10.25
C LEU A 134 8.95 8.70 -10.50
N VAL A 135 8.55 7.59 -9.90
CA VAL A 135 9.19 6.28 -10.13
C VAL A 135 9.02 5.83 -11.59
N ALA A 136 7.85 6.00 -12.17
CA ALA A 136 7.58 5.71 -13.58
C ALA A 136 8.49 6.54 -14.50
N SER A 137 8.57 7.85 -14.24
CA SER A 137 9.44 8.78 -14.97
C SER A 137 10.91 8.36 -14.93
N GLN A 138 11.40 7.91 -13.77
CA GLN A 138 12.75 7.38 -13.66
C GLN A 138 12.91 6.10 -14.50
N PHE A 139 12.00 5.14 -14.40
CA PHE A 139 12.12 3.88 -15.15
C PHE A 139 12.09 4.11 -16.66
N PHE A 140 11.28 5.03 -17.16
CA PHE A 140 11.30 5.43 -18.57
C PHE A 140 12.65 6.04 -18.96
N ARG A 141 13.21 6.96 -18.15
CA ARG A 141 14.54 7.55 -18.39
C ARG A 141 15.66 6.51 -18.38
N SER A 142 15.56 5.51 -17.52
CA SER A 142 16.51 4.39 -17.44
C SER A 142 16.25 3.27 -18.46
N ARG A 143 15.41 3.50 -19.48
CA ARG A 143 15.06 2.53 -20.53
C ARG A 143 14.46 1.22 -20.02
N GLN A 144 13.82 1.25 -18.85
CA GLN A 144 13.06 0.14 -18.25
C GLN A 144 11.56 0.35 -18.49
N SER A 145 11.16 0.45 -19.76
CA SER A 145 9.80 0.87 -20.18
C SER A 145 8.68 0.04 -19.57
N ASN A 146 8.85 -1.28 -19.42
CA ASN A 146 7.85 -2.15 -18.80
C ASN A 146 7.60 -1.78 -17.33
N LEU A 147 8.66 -1.47 -16.57
CA LEU A 147 8.52 -1.02 -15.17
C LEU A 147 7.98 0.40 -15.08
N GLY A 148 8.31 1.26 -16.05
CA GLY A 148 7.72 2.58 -16.19
C GLY A 148 6.21 2.51 -16.40
N ALA A 149 5.76 1.70 -17.36
CA ALA A 149 4.34 1.49 -17.67
C ALA A 149 3.59 0.86 -16.49
N LEU A 150 4.18 -0.15 -15.84
CA LEU A 150 3.63 -0.76 -14.63
C LEU A 150 3.45 0.27 -13.50
N SER A 151 4.43 1.14 -13.28
CA SER A 151 4.38 2.20 -12.25
C SER A 151 3.36 3.28 -12.61
N ALA A 152 3.25 3.66 -13.88
CA ALA A 152 2.21 4.59 -14.34
C ALA A 152 0.80 4.01 -14.17
N LEU A 153 0.62 2.72 -14.49
CA LEU A 153 -0.64 2.01 -14.24
C LEU A 153 -0.96 1.97 -12.74
N ALA A 154 0.03 1.70 -11.89
CA ALA A 154 -0.15 1.74 -10.44
C ALA A 154 -0.62 3.12 -9.95
N ALA A 155 -0.06 4.21 -10.49
CA ALA A 155 -0.53 5.57 -10.19
C ALA A 155 -2.02 5.75 -10.53
N VAL A 156 -2.45 5.28 -11.71
CA VAL A 156 -3.85 5.35 -12.15
C VAL A 156 -4.76 4.52 -11.25
N LEU A 157 -4.40 3.26 -10.97
CA LEU A 157 -5.24 2.35 -10.18
C LEU A 157 -5.37 2.79 -8.73
N VAL A 158 -4.29 3.30 -8.11
CA VAL A 158 -4.37 3.85 -6.74
C VAL A 158 -5.21 5.12 -6.72
N SER A 159 -5.04 6.01 -7.70
CA SER A 159 -5.88 7.23 -7.80
C SER A 159 -7.34 6.87 -7.98
N LEU A 160 -7.64 5.93 -8.87
CA LEU A 160 -9.01 5.46 -9.11
C LEU A 160 -9.59 4.82 -7.86
N GLY A 161 -8.86 3.90 -7.22
CA GLY A 161 -9.31 3.26 -5.97
C GLY A 161 -9.61 4.28 -4.87
N PHE A 162 -8.71 5.25 -4.65
CA PHE A 162 -8.92 6.32 -3.67
C PHE A 162 -10.13 7.20 -3.98
N LEU A 163 -10.23 7.71 -5.22
CA LEU A 163 -11.34 8.59 -5.61
C LEU A 163 -12.68 7.87 -5.53
N MET A 164 -12.74 6.61 -5.98
CA MET A 164 -13.98 5.85 -5.99
C MET A 164 -14.41 5.42 -4.59
N MET A 165 -13.49 5.02 -3.72
CA MET A 165 -13.84 4.64 -2.34
C MET A 165 -14.29 5.82 -1.46
N ALA A 166 -13.85 7.04 -1.80
CA ALA A 166 -14.27 8.28 -1.17
C ALA A 166 -15.53 8.89 -1.81
N SER A 167 -15.95 8.39 -2.98
CA SER A 167 -17.11 8.89 -3.69
C SER A 167 -18.42 8.41 -3.08
N ALA A 168 -19.47 9.23 -3.19
CA ALA A 168 -20.84 8.84 -2.84
C ALA A 168 -21.55 8.05 -3.96
N VAL A 169 -20.87 7.78 -5.09
CA VAL A 169 -21.48 7.21 -6.31
C VAL A 169 -21.95 5.78 -6.08
N ASP A 170 -21.16 4.97 -5.37
CA ASP A 170 -21.55 3.60 -5.02
C ASP A 170 -20.92 3.17 -3.69
N ALA A 171 -21.62 3.47 -2.59
CA ALA A 171 -21.19 3.08 -1.24
C ALA A 171 -21.08 1.55 -1.05
N SER A 172 -21.73 0.75 -1.91
CA SER A 172 -21.69 -0.72 -1.83
C SER A 172 -20.38 -1.33 -2.33
N LEU A 173 -19.55 -0.53 -3.01
CA LEU A 173 -18.26 -0.94 -3.57
C LEU A 173 -17.05 -0.25 -2.90
N LYS A 174 -17.24 0.55 -1.86
CA LYS A 174 -16.16 1.29 -1.19
C LYS A 174 -14.99 0.39 -0.74
N GLY A 175 -15.30 -0.81 -0.26
CA GLY A 175 -14.33 -1.81 0.15
C GLY A 175 -13.55 -2.44 -1.00
N ALA A 176 -14.21 -2.65 -2.15
CA ALA A 176 -13.55 -3.13 -3.37
C ALA A 176 -12.58 -2.08 -3.92
N TRP A 177 -12.97 -0.81 -3.92
CA TRP A 177 -12.12 0.29 -4.37
C TRP A 177 -10.91 0.53 -3.48
N GLN A 178 -11.08 0.41 -2.16
CA GLN A 178 -9.93 0.45 -1.24
C GLN A 178 -8.96 -0.70 -1.51
N ARG A 179 -9.46 -1.92 -1.69
CA ARG A 179 -8.62 -3.08 -2.03
C ARG A 179 -7.92 -2.92 -3.36
N LEU A 180 -8.56 -2.31 -4.37
CA LEU A 180 -7.89 -1.98 -5.62
C LEU A 180 -6.67 -1.10 -5.38
N ALA A 181 -6.81 -0.03 -4.59
CA ALA A 181 -5.69 0.85 -4.27
C ALA A 181 -4.60 0.09 -3.48
N ASP A 182 -4.97 -0.59 -2.41
CA ASP A 182 -4.03 -1.23 -1.50
C ASP A 182 -3.30 -2.42 -2.14
N PHE A 183 -4.02 -3.29 -2.84
CA PHE A 183 -3.41 -4.46 -3.48
C PHE A 183 -2.53 -4.05 -4.66
N THR A 184 -2.88 -2.96 -5.36
CA THR A 184 -2.01 -2.40 -6.42
C THR A 184 -0.62 -2.09 -5.88
N LEU A 185 -0.51 -1.53 -4.68
CA LEU A 185 0.78 -1.22 -4.05
C LEU A 185 1.62 -2.51 -3.90
N PHE A 186 1.04 -3.54 -3.27
CA PHE A 186 1.76 -4.77 -2.95
C PHE A 186 2.12 -5.59 -4.20
N PHE A 187 1.20 -5.72 -5.16
CA PHE A 187 1.48 -6.41 -6.42
C PHE A 187 2.49 -5.66 -7.28
N TRP A 188 2.43 -4.32 -7.31
CA TRP A 188 3.45 -3.51 -7.98
C TRP A 188 4.84 -3.79 -7.43
N LEU A 189 4.97 -3.82 -6.10
CA LEU A 189 6.27 -4.04 -5.46
C LEU A 189 6.81 -5.44 -5.74
N LEU A 190 5.96 -6.47 -5.70
CA LEU A 190 6.35 -7.84 -6.08
C LEU A 190 6.86 -7.88 -7.53
N ALA A 191 6.09 -7.30 -8.45
CA ALA A 191 6.45 -7.27 -9.86
C ALA A 191 7.76 -6.49 -10.12
N VAL A 192 7.95 -5.35 -9.47
CA VAL A 192 9.21 -4.59 -9.55
C VAL A 192 10.37 -5.36 -8.93
N ALA A 193 10.21 -5.95 -7.73
CA ALA A 193 11.26 -6.72 -7.07
C ALA A 193 11.74 -7.90 -7.94
N TRP A 194 10.83 -8.54 -8.68
CA TRP A 194 11.13 -9.63 -9.60
C TRP A 194 11.89 -9.17 -10.85
N ASN A 195 11.42 -8.09 -11.47
CA ASN A 195 11.83 -7.67 -12.81
C ASN A 195 12.93 -6.59 -12.83
N ILE A 196 13.17 -5.89 -11.72
CA ILE A 196 14.17 -4.84 -11.67
C ILE A 196 15.57 -5.40 -11.89
N LYS A 197 16.31 -4.77 -12.81
CA LYS A 197 17.73 -5.03 -13.03
C LYS A 197 18.54 -4.26 -11.99
N ASP A 198 19.46 -4.96 -11.33
CA ASP A 198 20.35 -4.33 -10.37
C ASP A 198 21.30 -3.39 -11.12
N VAL A 199 21.59 -2.22 -10.55
CA VAL A 199 22.70 -1.40 -11.01
C VAL A 199 23.99 -2.20 -10.78
N GLU A 200 24.79 -2.38 -11.84
CA GLU A 200 26.15 -2.91 -11.70
C GLU A 200 26.93 -1.99 -10.75
N GLN A 201 27.30 -2.54 -9.59
CA GLN A 201 28.22 -1.84 -8.70
C GLN A 201 29.57 -1.76 -9.43
N PRO A 202 30.20 -0.58 -9.53
CA PRO A 202 31.55 -0.52 -10.09
C PRO A 202 32.45 -1.47 -9.30
N THR A 203 33.10 -2.40 -10.00
CA THR A 203 34.12 -3.28 -9.40
C THR A 203 35.22 -2.39 -8.84
N THR A 204 35.30 -2.32 -7.51
CA THR A 204 36.39 -1.67 -6.78
C THR A 204 37.70 -2.40 -7.02
#